data_AF-A0A7K0WMH1-F1
#
_entry.id   AF-A0A7K0WMH1-F1
#
_cell.length_a   1.000
_cell.length_b   1.000
_cell.length_c   1.000
_cell.angle_alpha   90.00
_cell.angle_beta   90.00
_cell.angle_gamma   90.00
#
_symmetry.space_group_name_H-M   'P 1'
#
loop_
_entity.id
_entity.type
_entity.pdbx_description
1 polymer ?
#
loop_
_entity_poly.entity_id
_entity_poly.type
_entity_poly.pdbx_seq_one_letter_code
_entity_poly.pdbx_strand_id
1 'polypeptide(L)'
;MRSQSSARSYVRLAMGCTARNLRSGVPHTWFILIPSPPGGCMTTTKTESLSTVPAAPTGTGSRGTRVLGAVALLFLVIAVAYGLLISPPDAQLGNTIRIIYMHVPTVMAAYLAFLITAVSSGMYLWKRTEFWDLLGSSAAEIGVLFFAVTIVDGALWGKVTWGVFWRWEPRLTTSAVLLIMYIGYLAVRAIPADPKTRATRCAIIGLVAVVNIPIVHKAVDWWRGLHQGKTVLGTIDPEMGGTQLFAMYSALVAGILVCVWLLIHRFRAGFLAERASDLGLDQALEERRLESSPAQGADS
;
A
#
# COMPACT_ATOMS: atom_id res chain seq x y z
N MET A 1 10.15 -69.34 -17.26
CA MET A 1 10.87 -68.05 -17.25
C MET A 1 10.25 -67.16 -16.18
N ARG A 2 11.10 -66.61 -15.29
CA ARG A 2 10.76 -65.75 -14.14
C ARG A 2 10.10 -64.43 -14.58
N SER A 3 9.21 -63.84 -13.78
CA SER A 3 9.46 -62.59 -13.01
C SER A 3 8.28 -61.63 -13.30
N GLN A 4 7.65 -60.83 -12.43
CA GLN A 4 7.67 -60.59 -10.99
C GLN A 4 6.37 -59.81 -10.69
N SER A 5 5.76 -60.07 -9.53
CA SER A 5 4.68 -59.25 -8.96
C SER A 5 5.25 -57.99 -8.30
N SER A 6 4.57 -56.85 -8.41
CA SER A 6 4.81 -55.70 -7.54
C SER A 6 3.47 -55.17 -7.00
N ALA A 7 3.21 -55.51 -5.73
CA ALA A 7 2.15 -54.93 -4.92
C ALA A 7 2.64 -53.59 -4.35
N ARG A 8 1.84 -52.53 -4.50
CA ARG A 8 2.09 -51.24 -3.84
C ARG A 8 1.46 -51.24 -2.45
N SER A 9 2.32 -51.17 -1.44
CA SER A 9 1.98 -51.01 -0.02
C SER A 9 1.36 -49.64 0.26
N TYR A 10 0.16 -49.63 0.84
CA TYR A 10 -0.42 -48.46 1.50
C TYR A 10 0.06 -48.40 2.95
N VAL A 11 0.80 -47.35 3.32
CA VAL A 11 1.17 -47.07 4.70
C VAL A 11 -0.03 -46.40 5.39
N ARG A 12 -0.78 -47.19 6.18
CA ARG A 12 -1.69 -46.67 7.22
C ARG A 12 -0.84 -46.33 8.46
N LEU A 13 -0.76 -45.05 8.79
CA LEU A 13 -0.29 -44.61 10.10
C LEU A 13 -1.41 -44.79 11.12
N ALA A 14 -1.30 -45.85 11.93
CA ALA A 14 -2.05 -46.02 13.16
C ALA A 14 -1.27 -45.36 14.30
N MET A 15 -1.80 -44.27 14.87
CA MET A 15 -1.30 -43.75 16.15
C MET A 15 -2.06 -44.45 17.27
N GLY A 16 -1.37 -45.41 17.88
CA GLY A 16 -1.80 -46.14 19.06
C GLY A 16 -1.77 -45.26 20.30
N CYS A 17 -2.82 -45.42 21.09
CA CYS A 17 -2.96 -44.95 22.46
C CYS A 17 -2.07 -45.79 23.39
N THR A 18 -1.19 -45.18 24.17
CA THR A 18 -0.64 -45.81 25.37
C THR A 18 -0.20 -44.78 26.40
N ALA A 19 -0.95 -44.75 27.50
CA ALA A 19 -0.61 -44.06 28.72
C ALA A 19 0.56 -44.76 29.45
N ARG A 20 1.53 -43.98 29.96
CA ARG A 20 2.25 -44.34 31.20
C ARG A 20 2.99 -43.15 31.83
N ASN A 21 2.58 -42.87 33.07
CA ASN A 21 3.35 -42.39 34.23
C ASN A 21 4.34 -41.23 34.09
N LEU A 22 3.92 -40.07 34.61
CA LEU A 22 4.78 -39.20 35.43
C LEU A 22 3.95 -38.69 36.63
N ARG A 23 4.17 -39.29 37.80
CA ARG A 23 3.84 -38.72 39.11
C ARG A 23 5.05 -38.88 40.02
N SER A 24 5.58 -37.78 40.53
CA SER A 24 6.16 -37.72 41.87
C SER A 24 6.25 -36.25 42.32
N GLY A 25 5.79 -35.99 43.55
CA GLY A 25 6.18 -34.80 44.30
C GLY A 25 5.12 -33.72 44.56
N VAL A 26 3.98 -34.06 45.18
CA VAL A 26 3.23 -33.06 45.97
C VAL A 26 2.87 -33.68 47.32
N PRO A 27 3.34 -33.13 48.45
CA PRO A 27 3.08 -33.69 49.76
C PRO A 27 1.62 -33.47 50.19
N HIS A 28 1.08 -34.55 50.76
CA HIS A 28 -0.20 -34.62 51.45
C HIS A 28 -0.21 -33.73 52.69
N THR A 29 -1.17 -32.82 52.82
CA THR A 29 -1.80 -32.54 54.11
C THR A 29 -3.20 -31.93 53.89
N TRP A 30 -4.13 -32.35 54.74
CA TRP A 30 -5.50 -31.84 54.95
C TRP A 30 -6.60 -32.30 53.97
N PHE A 31 -7.08 -33.53 54.22
CA PHE A 31 -8.48 -33.89 53.93
C PHE A 31 -9.40 -33.06 54.84
N ILE A 32 -10.22 -32.20 54.26
CA ILE A 32 -11.43 -31.68 54.90
C ILE A 32 -12.62 -32.24 54.11
N LEU A 33 -13.39 -33.09 54.77
CA LEU A 33 -14.69 -33.58 54.33
C LEU A 33 -15.68 -32.40 54.34
N ILE A 34 -16.24 -32.03 53.18
CA ILE A 34 -17.42 -31.17 53.11
C ILE A 34 -18.56 -31.98 52.47
N PRO A 35 -19.71 -32.14 53.14
CA PRO A 35 -20.85 -32.90 52.62
C PRO A 35 -21.61 -32.10 51.56
N SER A 36 -22.08 -32.80 50.53
CA SER A 36 -22.97 -32.23 49.50
C SER A 36 -24.36 -31.92 50.07
N PRO A 37 -24.93 -30.73 49.84
CA PRO A 37 -26.34 -30.48 50.15
C PRO A 37 -27.26 -31.04 49.05
N PRO A 38 -28.46 -31.53 49.40
CA PRO A 38 -29.42 -32.09 48.45
C PRO A 38 -30.33 -31.01 47.84
N GLY A 39 -30.61 -31.13 46.54
CA GLY A 39 -31.85 -30.70 45.89
C GLY A 39 -32.22 -29.21 45.89
N GLY A 40 -32.17 -28.57 44.72
CA GLY A 40 -32.83 -27.28 44.49
C GLY A 40 -32.66 -26.79 43.06
N CYS A 41 -33.71 -26.94 42.25
CA CYS A 41 -33.82 -26.39 40.91
C CYS A 41 -33.99 -24.87 40.97
N MET A 42 -33.08 -24.10 40.38
CA MET A 42 -33.38 -22.76 39.84
C MET A 42 -32.52 -22.54 38.59
N THR A 43 -33.20 -22.65 37.46
CA THR A 43 -32.85 -22.05 36.19
C THR A 43 -32.50 -20.58 36.39
N THR A 44 -31.23 -20.24 36.26
CA THR A 44 -30.84 -18.91 35.81
C THR A 44 -30.05 -19.11 34.54
N THR A 45 -30.74 -19.06 33.41
CA THR A 45 -30.12 -18.75 32.12
C THR A 45 -29.45 -17.39 32.33
N LYS A 46 -28.14 -17.39 32.54
CA LYS A 46 -27.36 -16.18 32.47
C LYS A 46 -27.45 -15.74 31.01
N THR A 47 -28.40 -14.86 30.71
CA THR A 47 -28.40 -14.09 29.48
C THR A 47 -27.06 -13.36 29.48
N GLU A 48 -26.08 -13.90 28.76
CA GLU A 48 -24.89 -13.14 28.42
C GLU A 48 -25.40 -11.94 27.64
N SER A 49 -25.40 -10.79 28.32
CA SER A 49 -25.59 -9.50 27.69
C SER A 49 -24.63 -9.43 26.52
N LEU A 50 -25.19 -9.30 25.31
CA LEU A 50 -24.49 -9.00 24.07
C LEU A 50 -23.31 -8.09 24.40
N SER A 51 -22.09 -8.60 24.24
CA SER A 51 -20.90 -7.80 24.41
C SER A 51 -21.07 -6.58 23.51
N THR A 52 -20.99 -5.39 24.10
CA THR A 52 -20.96 -4.15 23.33
C THR A 52 -19.76 -4.24 22.40
N VAL A 53 -20.01 -4.56 21.13
CA VAL A 53 -18.98 -4.52 20.09
C VAL A 53 -18.38 -3.13 20.19
N PRO A 54 -17.08 -2.99 20.52
CA PRO A 54 -16.48 -1.67 20.64
C PRO A 54 -16.72 -0.91 19.34
N ALA A 55 -17.21 0.32 19.47
CA ALA A 55 -17.55 1.16 18.33
C ALA A 55 -16.38 1.15 17.33
N ALA A 56 -16.66 0.74 16.09
CA ALA A 56 -15.63 0.66 15.07
C ALA A 56 -14.91 2.01 14.93
N PRO A 57 -13.57 2.02 14.79
CA PRO A 57 -12.84 3.28 14.64
C PRO A 57 -13.39 4.07 13.45
N THR A 58 -13.74 5.33 13.68
CA THR A 58 -14.38 6.21 12.69
C THR A 58 -13.45 6.70 11.57
N GLY A 59 -12.18 6.26 11.56
CA GLY A 59 -11.23 6.62 10.51
C GLY A 59 -9.94 5.81 10.56
N THR A 60 -9.08 6.03 9.55
CA THR A 60 -7.82 5.30 9.37
C THR A 60 -6.64 5.87 10.18
N GLY A 61 -6.87 6.91 10.99
CA GLY A 61 -5.82 7.65 11.70
C GLY A 61 -5.40 7.02 13.02
N SER A 62 -4.09 6.82 13.21
CA SER A 62 -3.49 6.45 14.50
C SER A 62 -2.66 7.62 15.07
N ARG A 63 -2.23 7.56 16.34
CA ARG A 63 -1.34 8.59 16.92
C ARG A 63 -0.11 8.83 16.04
N GLY A 64 0.51 7.75 15.55
CA GLY A 64 1.66 7.83 14.65
C GLY A 64 1.34 8.53 13.32
N THR A 65 0.21 8.23 12.66
CA THR A 65 -0.11 8.89 11.38
C THR A 65 -0.54 10.35 11.57
N ARG A 66 -1.09 10.72 12.73
CA ARG A 66 -1.35 12.12 13.07
C ARG A 66 -0.06 12.91 13.27
N VAL A 67 0.91 12.35 13.99
CA VAL A 67 2.25 12.97 14.14
C VAL A 67 2.92 13.10 12.78
N LEU A 68 2.93 12.02 11.98
CA LEU A 68 3.48 12.05 10.63
C LEU A 68 2.80 13.12 9.77
N GLY A 69 1.47 13.23 9.82
CA GLY A 69 0.72 14.25 9.08
C GLY A 69 1.04 15.67 9.54
N ALA A 70 1.20 15.90 10.85
CA ALA A 70 1.60 17.19 11.40
C ALA A 70 3.02 17.58 10.96
N VAL A 71 3.97 16.63 10.97
CA VAL A 71 5.33 16.86 10.46
C VAL A 71 5.33 17.10 8.95
N ALA A 72 4.55 16.34 8.19
CA ALA A 72 4.38 16.56 6.75
C ALA A 72 3.82 17.96 6.45
N LEU A 73 2.81 18.41 7.21
CA LEU A 73 2.24 19.74 7.09
C LEU A 73 3.25 20.83 7.44
N LEU A 74 4.03 20.65 8.51
CA LEU A 74 5.09 21.59 8.89
C LEU A 74 6.11 21.75 7.76
N PHE A 75 6.63 20.65 7.21
CA PHE A 75 7.57 20.69 6.10
C PHE A 75 6.94 21.28 4.83
N LEU A 76 5.67 21.01 4.57
CA LEU A 76 4.94 21.62 3.45
C LEU A 76 4.86 23.14 3.60
N VAL A 77 4.54 23.65 4.80
CA VAL A 77 4.51 25.08 5.09
C VAL A 77 5.91 25.71 4.92
N ILE A 78 6.95 25.05 5.43
CA ILE A 78 8.34 25.49 5.26
C ILE A 78 8.71 25.54 3.77
N ALA A 79 8.40 24.49 3.01
CA ALA A 79 8.67 24.40 1.59
C ALA A 79 7.97 25.50 0.79
N VAL A 80 6.71 25.80 1.11
CA VAL A 80 5.96 26.90 0.47
C VAL A 80 6.56 28.25 0.84
N ALA A 81 6.85 28.49 2.12
CA ALA A 81 7.44 29.75 2.58
C ALA A 81 8.81 30.00 1.93
N TYR A 82 9.69 28.99 1.94
CA TYR A 82 11.01 29.11 1.33
C TYR A 82 10.95 29.15 -0.19
N GLY A 83 10.14 28.29 -0.82
CA GLY A 83 10.05 28.21 -2.27
C GLY A 83 9.41 29.44 -2.93
N LEU A 84 8.38 30.03 -2.31
CA LEU A 84 7.62 31.14 -2.90
C LEU A 84 7.99 32.52 -2.36
N LEU A 85 8.49 32.64 -1.13
CA LEU A 85 8.68 33.95 -0.49
C LEU A 85 10.14 34.28 -0.20
N ILE A 86 10.93 33.32 0.30
CA ILE A 86 12.27 33.60 0.84
C ILE A 86 13.37 33.35 -0.18
N SER A 87 13.26 32.30 -0.98
CA SER A 87 14.32 31.92 -1.93
C SER A 87 14.55 33.02 -2.98
N PRO A 88 15.80 33.46 -3.19
CA PRO A 88 16.11 34.44 -4.22
C PRO A 88 15.97 33.84 -5.64
N PRO A 89 15.73 34.68 -6.65
CA PRO A 89 15.82 34.26 -8.05
C PRO A 89 17.19 33.64 -8.36
N ASP A 90 17.19 32.59 -9.16
CA ASP A 90 18.40 31.92 -9.63
C ASP A 90 19.10 32.74 -10.73
N ALA A 91 20.43 32.61 -10.83
CA ALA A 91 21.23 33.36 -11.80
C ALA A 91 20.86 33.06 -13.26
N GLN A 92 20.52 31.80 -13.56
CA GLN A 92 20.18 31.36 -14.92
C GLN A 92 18.67 31.23 -15.11
N LEU A 93 17.96 30.70 -14.12
CA LEU A 93 16.54 30.38 -14.19
C LEU A 93 15.63 31.54 -13.72
N GLY A 94 16.20 32.57 -13.09
CA GLY A 94 15.43 33.67 -12.51
C GLY A 94 14.38 33.17 -11.53
N ASN A 95 13.14 33.66 -11.63
CA ASN A 95 12.03 33.20 -10.78
C ASN A 95 11.49 31.81 -11.16
N THR A 96 11.90 31.24 -12.29
CA THR A 96 11.43 29.92 -12.75
C THR A 96 11.93 28.79 -11.84
N ILE A 97 13.02 29.00 -11.10
CA ILE A 97 13.53 28.07 -10.07
C ILE A 97 12.46 27.66 -9.06
N ARG A 98 11.48 28.52 -8.80
CA ARG A 98 10.38 28.27 -7.85
C ARG A 98 9.49 27.10 -8.29
N ILE A 99 9.35 26.87 -9.60
CA ILE A 99 8.61 25.71 -10.13
C ILE A 99 9.39 24.41 -9.85
N ILE A 100 10.72 24.45 -9.89
CA ILE A 100 11.57 23.29 -9.64
C ILE A 100 11.41 22.79 -8.19
N TYR A 101 11.21 23.71 -7.22
CA TYR A 101 10.91 23.35 -5.83
C TYR A 101 9.60 22.57 -5.67
N MET A 102 8.70 22.59 -6.65
CA MET A 102 7.49 21.76 -6.67
C MET A 102 7.66 20.52 -7.55
N HIS A 103 8.18 20.71 -8.77
CA HIS A 103 8.34 19.68 -9.79
C HIS A 103 9.26 18.53 -9.34
N VAL A 104 10.38 18.84 -8.71
CA VAL A 104 11.35 17.81 -8.28
C VAL A 104 10.77 16.95 -7.14
N PRO A 105 10.18 17.52 -6.08
CA PRO A 105 9.51 16.71 -5.06
C PRO A 105 8.35 15.86 -5.58
N THR A 106 7.53 16.39 -6.50
CA THR A 106 6.39 15.64 -7.05
C THR A 106 6.84 14.45 -7.88
N VAL A 107 7.86 14.59 -8.73
CA VAL A 107 8.40 13.47 -9.50
C VAL A 107 9.10 12.43 -8.61
N MET A 108 9.81 12.88 -7.56
CA MET A 108 10.51 11.97 -6.65
C MET A 108 9.52 11.18 -5.78
N ALA A 109 8.44 11.82 -5.31
CA ALA A 109 7.34 11.15 -4.63
C ALA A 109 6.65 10.12 -5.54
N ALA A 110 6.36 10.49 -6.79
CA ALA A 110 5.79 9.58 -7.78
C ALA A 110 6.71 8.36 -8.03
N TYR A 111 8.00 8.58 -8.24
CA TYR A 111 8.96 7.50 -8.47
C TYR A 111 9.10 6.58 -7.26
N LEU A 112 9.09 7.12 -6.04
CA LEU A 112 9.05 6.30 -4.83
C LEU A 112 7.80 5.42 -4.79
N ALA A 113 6.62 5.98 -5.07
CA ALA A 113 5.36 5.23 -5.07
C ALA A 113 5.34 4.15 -6.17
N PHE A 114 5.84 4.45 -7.36
CA PHE A 114 6.00 3.49 -8.45
C PHE A 114 7.02 2.39 -8.15
N LEU A 115 8.12 2.71 -7.46
CA LEU A 115 9.07 1.72 -6.97
C LEU A 115 8.43 0.80 -5.92
N ILE A 116 7.67 1.36 -4.96
CA ILE A 116 6.91 0.57 -3.99
C ILE A 116 5.91 -0.34 -4.72
N THR A 117 5.26 0.15 -5.77
CA THR A 117 4.36 -0.65 -6.62
C THR A 117 5.10 -1.84 -7.23
N ALA A 118 6.29 -1.61 -7.80
CA ALA A 118 7.09 -2.65 -8.43
C ALA A 118 7.61 -3.70 -7.44
N VAL A 119 8.13 -3.25 -6.29
CA VAL A 119 8.58 -4.14 -5.21
C VAL A 119 7.41 -4.97 -4.71
N SER A 120 6.26 -4.35 -4.46
CA SER A 120 5.06 -5.05 -4.02
C SER A 120 4.56 -6.04 -5.06
N SER A 121 4.63 -5.69 -6.34
CA SER A 121 4.31 -6.59 -7.45
C SER A 121 5.22 -7.83 -7.48
N GLY A 122 6.53 -7.65 -7.35
CA GLY A 122 7.50 -8.76 -7.27
C GLY A 122 7.26 -9.64 -6.04
N MET A 123 7.01 -9.02 -4.89
CA MET A 123 6.70 -9.73 -3.65
C MET A 123 5.37 -10.48 -3.72
N TYR A 124 4.36 -9.93 -4.38
CA TYR A 124 3.10 -10.62 -4.64
C TYR A 124 3.33 -11.88 -5.48
N LEU A 125 4.09 -11.79 -6.57
CA LEU A 125 4.35 -12.96 -7.42
C LEU A 125 5.09 -14.07 -6.68
N TRP A 126 5.96 -13.71 -5.74
CA TRP A 126 6.69 -14.67 -4.90
C TRP A 126 5.85 -15.23 -3.75
N LYS A 127 5.26 -14.37 -2.92
CA LYS A 127 4.58 -14.76 -1.67
C LYS A 127 3.10 -15.05 -1.83
N ARG A 128 2.47 -14.53 -2.89
CA ARG A 128 1.03 -14.68 -3.21
C ARG A 128 0.09 -14.22 -2.08
N THR A 129 0.47 -13.16 -1.36
CA THR A 129 -0.36 -12.60 -0.27
C THR A 129 -1.09 -11.33 -0.69
N GLU A 130 -2.33 -11.16 -0.21
CA GLU A 130 -3.19 -9.99 -0.47
C GLU A 130 -2.53 -8.68 -0.05
N PHE A 131 -1.74 -8.70 1.03
CA PHE A 131 -1.02 -7.52 1.52
C PHE A 131 -0.18 -6.86 0.42
N TRP A 132 0.57 -7.64 -0.35
CA TRP A 132 1.44 -7.09 -1.40
C TRP A 132 0.65 -6.57 -2.59
N ASP A 133 -0.47 -7.22 -2.95
CA ASP A 133 -1.36 -6.71 -4.00
C ASP A 133 -2.00 -5.36 -3.59
N LEU A 134 -2.46 -5.28 -2.34
CA LEU A 134 -3.09 -4.08 -1.82
C LEU A 134 -2.09 -2.93 -1.64
N LEU A 135 -0.87 -3.23 -1.18
CA LEU A 135 0.20 -2.24 -1.07
C LEU A 135 0.60 -1.72 -2.45
N GLY A 136 0.75 -2.62 -3.42
CA GLY A 136 1.11 -2.27 -4.79
C GLY A 136 0.09 -1.35 -5.44
N SER A 137 -1.19 -1.68 -5.32
CA SER A 137 -2.26 -0.85 -5.89
C SER A 137 -2.44 0.49 -5.18
N SER A 138 -2.35 0.51 -3.86
CA SER A 138 -2.39 1.76 -3.09
C SER A 138 -1.25 2.69 -3.50
N ALA A 139 -0.05 2.14 -3.68
CA ALA A 139 1.11 2.90 -4.13
C ALA A 139 0.95 3.38 -5.59
N ALA A 140 0.37 2.56 -6.47
CA ALA A 140 0.12 2.95 -7.87
C ALA A 140 -0.84 4.15 -7.95
N GLU A 141 -1.91 4.16 -7.16
CA GLU A 141 -2.87 5.27 -7.11
C GLU A 141 -2.20 6.57 -6.64
N ILE A 142 -1.46 6.51 -5.52
CA ILE A 142 -0.73 7.69 -5.02
C ILE A 142 0.33 8.15 -6.03
N GLY A 143 1.05 7.22 -6.66
CA GLY A 143 2.04 7.53 -7.69
C GLY A 143 1.43 8.25 -8.89
N VAL A 144 0.28 7.79 -9.40
CA VAL A 144 -0.43 8.46 -10.50
C VAL A 144 -0.84 9.88 -10.13
N LEU A 145 -1.31 10.11 -8.88
CA LEU A 145 -1.67 11.46 -8.43
C LEU A 145 -0.46 12.40 -8.45
N PHE A 146 0.66 12.01 -7.84
CA PHE A 146 1.87 12.83 -7.82
C PHE A 146 2.45 13.03 -9.23
N PHE A 147 2.40 11.99 -10.06
CA PHE A 147 2.94 12.07 -11.41
C PHE A 147 2.06 12.90 -12.35
N ALA A 148 0.74 12.89 -12.16
CA ALA A 148 -0.16 13.80 -12.86
C ALA A 148 0.15 15.27 -12.51
N VAL A 149 0.38 15.57 -11.22
CA VAL A 149 0.84 16.90 -10.79
C VAL A 149 2.17 17.26 -11.46
N THR A 150 3.13 16.32 -11.49
CA THR A 150 4.43 16.48 -12.16
C THR A 150 4.30 16.82 -13.65
N ILE A 151 3.34 16.19 -14.35
CA ILE A 151 3.10 16.48 -15.78
C ILE A 151 2.50 17.89 -15.94
N VAL A 152 1.57 18.28 -15.07
CA VAL A 152 0.93 19.60 -15.12
C VAL A 152 1.92 20.72 -14.79
N ASP A 153 2.66 20.60 -13.69
CA ASP A 153 3.65 21.60 -13.30
C ASP A 153 4.84 21.63 -14.30
N GLY A 154 5.23 20.49 -14.86
CA GLY A 154 6.22 20.40 -15.94
C GLY A 154 5.77 21.06 -17.23
N ALA A 155 4.49 20.93 -17.60
CA ALA A 155 3.92 21.62 -18.76
C ALA A 155 3.89 23.15 -18.56
N LEU A 156 3.53 23.60 -17.36
CA LEU A 156 3.61 25.02 -16.98
C LEU A 156 5.05 25.53 -17.07
N TRP A 157 6.03 24.74 -16.59
CA TRP A 157 7.44 25.08 -16.70
C TRP A 157 7.90 25.18 -18.15
N GLY A 158 7.47 24.24 -19.01
CA GLY A 158 7.73 24.28 -20.45
C GLY A 158 7.16 25.54 -21.12
N LYS A 159 5.96 25.98 -20.71
CA LYS A 159 5.36 27.20 -21.24
C LYS A 159 6.18 28.45 -20.91
N VAL A 160 6.69 28.55 -19.69
CA VAL A 160 7.51 29.69 -19.24
C VAL A 160 8.90 29.66 -19.88
N THR A 161 9.50 28.48 -20.02
CA THR A 161 10.90 28.34 -20.47
C THR A 161 11.04 28.32 -21.99
N TRP A 162 10.10 27.69 -22.70
CA TRP A 162 10.19 27.44 -24.16
C TRP A 162 8.99 27.99 -24.94
N GLY A 163 8.04 28.66 -24.28
CA GLY A 163 6.86 29.25 -24.92
C GLY A 163 5.73 28.27 -25.26
N VAL A 164 5.89 26.97 -24.99
CA VAL A 164 4.92 25.91 -25.31
C VAL A 164 4.72 24.95 -24.14
N PHE A 165 3.49 24.51 -23.89
CA PHE A 165 3.18 23.59 -22.77
C PHE A 165 3.74 22.19 -22.98
N TRP A 166 3.84 21.74 -24.22
CA TRP A 166 4.26 20.38 -24.53
C TRP A 166 5.00 20.32 -25.86
N ARG A 167 6.05 19.52 -25.89
CA ARG A 167 6.65 19.00 -27.12
C ARG A 167 6.87 17.50 -26.95
N TRP A 168 6.76 16.77 -28.05
CA TRP A 168 6.99 15.33 -28.12
C TRP A 168 8.48 14.97 -28.13
N GLU A 169 9.26 15.55 -27.23
CA GLU A 169 10.66 15.21 -27.06
C GLU A 169 10.85 14.01 -26.12
N PRO A 170 12.00 13.32 -26.15
CA PRO A 170 12.17 12.00 -25.53
C PRO A 170 11.78 11.92 -24.05
N ARG A 171 12.16 12.90 -23.23
CA ARG A 171 11.77 12.91 -21.80
C ARG A 171 10.26 13.11 -21.62
N LEU A 172 9.65 14.11 -22.27
CA LEU A 172 8.21 14.36 -22.12
C LEU A 172 7.40 13.16 -22.63
N THR A 173 7.77 12.62 -23.79
CA THR A 173 7.10 11.45 -24.38
C THR A 173 7.21 10.23 -23.47
N THR A 174 8.41 9.90 -22.97
CA THR A 174 8.59 8.75 -22.06
C THR A 174 7.88 8.96 -20.72
N SER A 175 7.80 10.20 -20.22
CA SER A 175 6.99 10.54 -19.04
C SER A 175 5.50 10.34 -19.32
N ALA A 176 4.97 10.81 -20.45
CA ALA A 176 3.57 10.55 -20.81
C ALA A 176 3.27 9.05 -20.92
N VAL A 177 4.18 8.27 -21.51
CA VAL A 177 4.08 6.81 -21.54
C VAL A 177 4.08 6.23 -20.13
N LEU A 178 4.94 6.69 -19.22
CA LEU A 178 4.95 6.23 -17.83
C LEU A 178 3.60 6.48 -17.13
N LEU A 179 3.04 7.69 -17.29
CA LEU A 179 1.73 8.02 -16.72
C LEU A 179 0.64 7.10 -17.29
N ILE A 180 0.61 6.91 -18.61
CA ILE A 180 -0.38 6.05 -19.28
C ILE A 180 -0.23 4.58 -18.83
N MET A 181 0.99 4.07 -18.66
CA MET A 181 1.22 2.71 -18.18
C MET A 181 0.64 2.49 -16.77
N TYR A 182 0.81 3.45 -15.86
CA TYR A 182 0.26 3.35 -14.50
C TYR A 182 -1.25 3.64 -14.45
N ILE A 183 -1.80 4.49 -15.33
CA ILE A 183 -3.25 4.57 -15.53
C ILE A 183 -3.79 3.23 -16.06
N GLY A 184 -3.08 2.59 -17.00
CA GLY A 184 -3.38 1.26 -17.52
C GLY A 184 -3.36 0.18 -16.43
N TYR A 185 -2.40 0.23 -15.51
CA TYR A 185 -2.37 -0.62 -14.32
C TYR A 185 -3.68 -0.49 -13.52
N LEU A 186 -4.12 0.74 -13.23
CA LEU A 186 -5.35 1.00 -12.47
C LEU A 186 -6.60 0.59 -13.26
N ALA A 187 -6.62 0.84 -14.56
CA ALA A 187 -7.70 0.43 -15.45
C ALA A 187 -7.87 -1.09 -15.47
N VAL A 188 -6.76 -1.85 -15.57
CA VAL A 188 -6.80 -3.33 -15.50
C VAL A 188 -7.28 -3.80 -14.13
N ARG A 189 -6.92 -3.10 -13.05
CA ARG A 189 -7.41 -3.42 -11.70
C ARG A 189 -8.92 -3.17 -11.55
N ALA A 190 -9.48 -2.20 -12.27
CA ALA A 190 -10.91 -1.89 -12.25
C ALA A 190 -11.76 -2.92 -13.01
N ILE A 191 -11.15 -3.78 -13.85
CA ILE A 191 -11.87 -4.83 -14.57
C ILE A 191 -12.32 -5.93 -13.58
N PRO A 192 -13.61 -6.31 -13.56
CA PRO A 192 -14.09 -7.42 -12.75
C PRO A 192 -13.37 -8.73 -13.11
N ALA A 193 -12.72 -9.34 -12.13
CA ALA A 193 -12.02 -10.61 -12.27
C ALA A 193 -11.84 -11.25 -10.88
N ASP A 194 -11.52 -12.55 -10.88
CA ASP A 194 -11.03 -13.24 -9.69
C ASP A 194 -9.84 -12.47 -9.05
N PRO A 195 -9.82 -12.27 -7.71
CA PRO A 195 -8.79 -11.47 -7.04
C PRO A 195 -7.36 -11.89 -7.36
N LYS A 196 -7.08 -13.20 -7.45
CA LYS A 196 -5.72 -13.70 -7.77
C LYS A 196 -5.33 -13.42 -9.20
N THR A 197 -6.28 -13.58 -10.12
CA THR A 197 -6.09 -13.25 -11.54
C THR A 197 -5.82 -11.76 -11.73
N ARG A 198 -6.63 -10.89 -11.11
CA ARG A 198 -6.46 -9.44 -11.12
C ARG A 198 -5.09 -9.03 -10.57
N ALA A 199 -4.73 -9.53 -9.40
CA ALA A 199 -3.47 -9.22 -8.72
C ALA A 199 -2.25 -9.67 -9.54
N THR A 200 -2.31 -10.86 -10.17
CA THR A 200 -1.24 -11.35 -11.04
C THR A 200 -1.06 -10.46 -12.27
N ARG A 201 -2.15 -10.08 -12.95
CA ARG A 201 -2.10 -9.17 -14.11
C ARG A 201 -1.52 -7.81 -13.73
N CYS A 202 -2.00 -7.23 -12.63
CA CYS A 202 -1.51 -5.95 -12.12
C CYS A 202 -0.02 -6.04 -11.77
N ALA A 203 0.41 -7.10 -11.08
CA ALA A 203 1.80 -7.29 -10.70
C ALA A 203 2.75 -7.32 -11.92
N ILE A 204 2.36 -8.02 -12.98
CA ILE A 204 3.15 -8.05 -14.22
C ILE A 204 3.23 -6.65 -14.83
N ILE A 205 2.10 -5.94 -14.94
CA ILE A 205 2.08 -4.57 -15.49
C ILE A 205 2.96 -3.63 -14.66
N GLY A 206 2.89 -3.71 -13.33
CA GLY A 206 3.70 -2.87 -12.43
C GLY A 206 5.21 -3.09 -12.60
N LEU A 207 5.64 -4.35 -12.80
CA LEU A 207 7.04 -4.68 -13.09
C LEU A 207 7.48 -4.21 -14.48
N VAL A 208 6.61 -4.25 -15.49
CA VAL A 208 6.92 -3.72 -16.82
C VAL A 208 6.99 -2.19 -16.79
N ALA A 209 6.08 -1.53 -16.08
CA ALA A 209 6.00 -0.07 -16.00
C ALA A 209 7.22 0.56 -15.31
N VAL A 210 7.76 -0.07 -14.26
CA VAL A 210 8.91 0.49 -13.52
C VAL A 210 10.17 0.61 -14.40
N VAL A 211 10.30 -0.22 -15.44
CA VAL A 211 11.42 -0.16 -16.40
C VAL A 211 11.43 1.16 -17.17
N ASN A 212 10.28 1.83 -17.30
CA ASN A 212 10.21 3.12 -17.97
C ASN A 212 10.75 4.28 -17.10
N ILE A 213 10.85 4.13 -15.77
CA ILE A 213 11.46 5.15 -14.88
C ILE A 213 12.92 5.47 -15.26
N PRO A 214 13.84 4.50 -15.37
CA PRO A 214 15.22 4.80 -15.79
C PRO A 214 15.26 5.34 -17.23
N ILE A 215 14.35 4.94 -18.12
CA ILE A 215 14.25 5.48 -19.47
C ILE A 215 13.92 6.98 -19.42
N VAL A 216 12.90 7.38 -18.65
CA VAL A 216 12.55 8.80 -18.44
C VAL A 216 13.71 9.58 -17.84
N HIS A 217 14.35 9.03 -16.79
CA HIS A 217 15.45 9.71 -16.12
C HIS A 217 16.65 9.93 -17.05
N LYS A 218 17.01 8.90 -17.83
CA LYS A 218 18.14 8.90 -18.77
C LYS A 218 17.83 9.48 -20.13
N ALA A 219 16.58 9.82 -20.43
CA ALA A 219 16.19 10.34 -21.73
C ALA A 219 17.00 11.60 -22.16
N VAL A 220 17.41 12.44 -21.20
CA VAL A 220 18.27 13.61 -21.45
C VAL A 220 19.73 13.28 -21.73
N ASP A 221 20.21 12.15 -21.18
CA ASP A 221 21.58 11.69 -21.42
C ASP A 221 21.64 10.98 -22.79
N TRP A 222 20.59 10.24 -23.15
CA TRP A 222 20.54 9.40 -24.35
C TRP A 222 20.15 10.13 -25.62
N TRP A 223 19.29 11.14 -25.53
CA TRP A 223 18.82 11.88 -26.70
C TRP A 223 18.98 13.39 -26.54
N ARG A 224 19.33 14.05 -27.65
CA ARG A 224 19.32 15.52 -27.75
C ARG A 224 17.87 16.02 -27.74
N GLY A 225 17.56 16.98 -26.86
CA GLY A 225 16.24 17.60 -26.74
C GLY A 225 16.33 19.01 -26.15
N LEU A 226 15.20 19.71 -25.99
CA LEU A 226 15.18 21.02 -25.33
C LEU A 226 15.22 20.90 -23.80
N HIS A 227 14.87 19.73 -23.28
CA HIS A 227 14.88 19.48 -21.85
C HIS A 227 16.24 19.79 -21.23
N GLN A 228 16.22 20.61 -20.17
CA GLN A 228 17.42 20.99 -19.47
C GLN A 228 18.16 19.74 -18.94
N GLY A 229 19.50 19.82 -18.95
CA GLY A 229 20.36 18.83 -18.32
C GLY A 229 20.11 18.73 -16.81
N LYS A 230 20.82 17.83 -16.13
CA LYS A 230 20.57 17.54 -14.71
C LYS A 230 21.00 18.70 -13.80
N THR A 231 20.06 19.54 -13.37
CA THR A 231 20.35 20.66 -12.47
C THR A 231 20.45 20.29 -10.99
N VAL A 232 19.81 19.19 -10.53
CA VAL A 232 19.71 18.90 -9.07
C VAL A 232 20.53 17.69 -8.60
N LEU A 233 20.79 16.70 -9.46
CA LEU A 233 21.47 15.44 -9.07
C LEU A 233 22.67 15.06 -9.95
N GLY A 234 22.94 15.80 -11.03
CA GLY A 234 24.00 15.44 -12.00
C GLY A 234 25.09 16.49 -12.17
N THR A 235 24.87 17.69 -11.66
CA THR A 235 25.87 18.75 -11.61
C THR A 235 25.47 19.61 -10.43
N ILE A 236 26.13 19.41 -9.29
CA ILE A 236 26.08 20.40 -8.22
C ILE A 236 26.77 21.61 -8.84
N ASP A 237 25.98 22.47 -9.48
CA ASP A 237 26.45 23.79 -9.85
C ASP A 237 26.75 24.46 -8.49
N PRO A 238 28.00 24.89 -8.23
CA PRO A 238 28.39 25.49 -6.95
C PRO A 238 27.57 26.74 -6.57
N GLU A 239 26.67 27.21 -7.43
CA GLU A 239 25.88 28.43 -7.29
C GLU A 239 24.52 28.27 -6.59
N MET A 240 23.94 27.07 -6.45
CA MET A 240 22.69 26.88 -5.67
C MET A 240 22.93 27.00 -4.14
N GLY A 241 23.69 27.98 -3.67
CA GLY A 241 24.07 28.10 -2.26
C GLY A 241 22.92 28.48 -1.32
N GLY A 242 22.96 27.99 -0.08
CA GLY A 242 22.17 28.52 1.03
C GLY A 242 20.66 28.24 0.96
N THR A 243 19.86 29.29 0.82
CA THR A 243 18.38 29.23 0.96
C THR A 243 17.70 28.46 -0.16
N GLN A 244 18.30 28.41 -1.36
CA GLN A 244 17.76 27.66 -2.50
C GLN A 244 17.84 26.14 -2.28
N LEU A 245 18.97 25.62 -1.77
CA LEU A 245 19.10 24.20 -1.38
C LEU A 245 18.19 23.86 -0.21
N PHE A 246 18.09 24.75 0.78
CA PHE A 246 17.17 24.54 1.89
C PHE A 246 15.71 24.45 1.40
N ALA A 247 15.29 25.34 0.50
CA ALA A 247 13.98 25.28 -0.15
C ALA A 247 13.77 23.94 -0.88
N MET A 248 14.75 23.51 -1.68
CA MET A 248 14.67 22.26 -2.44
C MET A 248 14.55 21.03 -1.53
N TYR A 249 15.43 20.89 -0.54
CA TYR A 249 15.44 19.70 0.33
C TYR A 249 14.26 19.68 1.30
N SER A 250 13.83 20.84 1.82
CA SER A 250 12.60 20.90 2.64
C SER A 250 11.37 20.50 1.82
N ALA A 251 11.28 20.94 0.56
CA ALA A 251 10.21 20.53 -0.34
C ALA A 251 10.28 19.04 -0.71
N LEU A 252 11.48 18.49 -0.92
CA LEU A 252 11.67 17.05 -1.15
C LEU A 252 11.19 16.23 0.05
N VAL A 253 11.61 16.61 1.27
CA VAL A 253 11.15 15.97 2.51
C VAL A 253 9.63 16.08 2.64
N ALA A 254 9.06 17.26 2.38
CA ALA A 254 7.61 17.45 2.39
C ALA A 254 6.90 16.50 1.42
N GLY A 255 7.35 16.43 0.17
CA GLY A 255 6.76 15.56 -0.86
C GLY A 255 6.80 14.08 -0.49
N ILE A 256 7.93 13.60 0.03
CA ILE A 256 8.08 12.21 0.49
C ILE A 256 7.19 11.94 1.71
N LEU A 257 7.16 12.83 2.70
CA LEU A 257 6.32 12.67 3.89
C LEU A 257 4.82 12.65 3.54
N VAL A 258 4.37 13.57 2.67
CA VAL A 258 2.99 13.60 2.20
C VAL A 258 2.66 12.33 1.42
N CYS A 259 3.56 11.87 0.54
CA CYS A 259 3.39 10.62 -0.21
C CYS A 259 3.24 9.40 0.72
N VAL A 260 4.12 9.25 1.69
CA VAL A 260 4.07 8.14 2.67
C VAL A 260 2.80 8.23 3.53
N TRP A 261 2.44 9.44 3.97
CA TRP A 261 1.23 9.67 4.76
C TRP A 261 -0.04 9.27 3.99
N LEU A 262 -0.18 9.74 2.74
CA LEU A 262 -1.28 9.38 1.86
C LEU A 262 -1.31 7.87 1.57
N LEU A 263 -0.15 7.26 1.31
CA LEU A 263 -0.04 5.82 1.07
C LEU A 263 -0.54 4.99 2.25
N ILE A 264 -0.16 5.34 3.48
CA ILE A 264 -0.62 4.63 4.69
C ILE A 264 -2.15 4.71 4.79
N HIS A 265 -2.71 5.91 4.59
CA HIS A 265 -4.15 6.11 4.67
C HIS A 265 -4.89 5.38 3.55
N ARG A 266 -4.37 5.39 2.33
CA ARG A 266 -4.94 4.69 1.18
C ARG A 266 -4.92 3.18 1.35
N PHE A 267 -3.80 2.64 1.84
CA PHE A 267 -3.66 1.21 2.14
C PHE A 267 -4.65 0.77 3.22
N ARG A 268 -4.73 1.52 4.33
CA ARG A 268 -5.68 1.22 5.42
C ARG A 268 -7.13 1.27 4.94
N ALA A 269 -7.49 2.26 4.12
CA ALA A 269 -8.83 2.37 3.56
C ALA A 269 -9.16 1.16 2.67
N GLY A 270 -8.22 0.75 1.81
CA GLY A 270 -8.39 -0.43 0.96
C GLY A 270 -8.49 -1.73 1.77
N PHE A 271 -7.68 -1.87 2.81
CA PHE A 271 -7.70 -3.05 3.67
C PHE A 271 -9.04 -3.19 4.40
N LEU A 272 -9.54 -2.08 4.96
CA LEU A 272 -10.83 -2.07 5.65
C LEU A 272 -11.99 -2.34 4.69
N ALA A 273 -11.94 -1.82 3.46
CA ALA A 273 -12.95 -2.09 2.44
C ALA A 273 -13.01 -3.58 2.06
N GLU A 274 -11.86 -4.23 1.92
CA GLU A 274 -11.79 -5.67 1.64
C GLU A 274 -12.34 -6.49 2.81
N ARG A 275 -11.97 -6.16 4.05
CA ARG A 275 -12.49 -6.85 5.25
C ARG A 275 -13.99 -6.66 5.43
N ALA A 276 -14.53 -5.49 5.09
CA ALA A 276 -15.97 -5.26 5.14
C ALA A 276 -16.72 -6.10 4.08
N SER A 277 -16.12 -6.30 2.90
CA SER A 277 -16.68 -7.17 1.86
C SER A 277 -16.70 -8.64 2.28
N ASP A 278 -15.64 -9.14 2.93
CA ASP A 278 -15.55 -10.52 3.42
C ASP A 278 -16.67 -10.81 4.44
N LEU A 279 -16.84 -9.91 5.42
CA LEU A 279 -17.88 -10.05 6.45
C LEU A 279 -19.29 -10.01 5.87
N GLY A 280 -19.55 -9.15 4.88
CA GLY A 280 -20.85 -9.08 4.21
C GLY A 280 -21.17 -10.37 3.43
N LEU A 281 -20.16 -10.99 2.85
CA LEU A 281 -20.30 -12.29 2.18
C LEU A 281 -20.63 -13.40 3.19
N ASP A 282 -19.94 -13.46 4.32
CA ASP A 282 -20.20 -14.46 5.36
C ASP A 282 -21.62 -14.36 5.93
N GLN A 283 -22.11 -13.13 6.15
CA GLN A 283 -23.49 -12.88 6.58
C GLN A 283 -24.50 -13.37 5.54
N ALA A 284 -24.30 -13.02 4.26
CA ALA A 284 -25.17 -13.47 3.18
C ALA A 284 -25.19 -15.00 3.04
N LEU A 285 -24.06 -15.67 3.24
CA LEU A 285 -23.98 -17.13 3.23
C LEU A 285 -24.74 -17.75 4.40
N GLU A 286 -24.68 -17.17 5.60
CA GLU A 286 -25.41 -17.66 6.77
C GLU A 286 -26.92 -17.47 6.63
N GLU A 287 -27.37 -16.31 6.13
CA GLU A 287 -28.78 -16.08 5.80
C GLU A 287 -29.32 -17.13 4.82
N ARG A 288 -28.56 -17.42 3.75
CA ARG A 288 -28.91 -18.49 2.80
C ARG A 288 -28.96 -19.88 3.43
N ARG A 289 -28.11 -20.19 4.41
CA ARG A 289 -28.17 -21.47 5.15
C ARG A 289 -29.42 -21.56 6.01
N LEU A 290 -29.80 -20.47 6.67
CA LEU A 290 -31.02 -20.39 7.47
C LEU A 290 -32.27 -20.54 6.61
N GLU A 291 -32.31 -19.91 5.42
CA GLU A 291 -33.39 -20.11 4.43
C GLU A 291 -33.49 -21.56 3.94
N SER A 292 -32.35 -22.26 3.79
CA SER A 292 -32.30 -23.63 3.26
C SER A 292 -32.58 -24.72 4.30
N SER A 293 -32.56 -24.38 5.60
CA SER A 293 -32.87 -25.33 6.67
C SER A 293 -34.39 -25.54 6.71
N PRO A 294 -34.92 -26.74 6.42
CA PRO A 294 -36.35 -26.99 6.54
C PRO A 294 -36.78 -26.69 7.97
N ALA A 295 -37.99 -26.18 8.17
CA ALA A 295 -38.65 -26.15 9.47
C ALA A 295 -38.80 -27.60 9.99
N GLN A 296 -37.73 -28.17 10.52
CA GLN A 296 -37.72 -29.45 11.21
C GLN A 296 -38.36 -29.21 12.58
N GLY A 297 -39.67 -29.40 12.67
CA GLY A 297 -40.36 -29.43 13.96
C GLY A 297 -41.71 -28.72 14.01
N ALA A 298 -42.57 -28.94 13.02
CA ALA A 298 -43.99 -28.65 13.16
C ALA A 298 -44.77 -29.70 12.35
N ASP A 299 -44.80 -30.93 12.85
CA ASP A 299 -45.82 -31.96 12.56
C ASP A 299 -45.50 -33.20 13.41
N SER A 300 -45.95 -33.18 14.67
CA SER A 300 -46.04 -34.35 15.56
C SER A 300 -47.32 -34.27 16.36
#